data_AF-A0A2D6ZXM6-F1
#
_entry.id   AF-A0A2D6ZXM6-F1
#
_cell.length_a   1.000
_cell.length_b   1.000
_cell.length_c   1.000
_cell.angle_alpha   90.00
_cell.angle_beta   90.00
_cell.angle_gamma   90.00
#
_symmetry.space_group_name_H-M   'P 1'
#
loop_
_entity.id
_entity.type
_entity.pdbx_description
1 polymer ?
#
loop_
_entity_poly.entity_id
_entity_poly.type
_entity_poly.pdbx_seq_one_letter_code
_entity_poly.pdbx_strand_id
1 'polypeptide(L)'
;MIHLVLSFFFQSFASIVYFIPAKPTLALIDNPFILLIILTGIISFSAQWFMTKGYKFTTASVASTIGLAQIPLMYLSGYLFFDQHITLINMMGVFIVLFCLTVISIFR
;
A
#
# COMPACT_ATOMS: atom_id res chain seq x y z
N MET A 1 1.79 -16.32 9.42
CA MET A 1 0.79 -15.66 10.28
C MET A 1 1.39 -14.48 11.04
N ILE A 2 2.53 -14.64 11.72
CA ILE A 2 3.23 -13.57 12.45
C ILE A 2 3.58 -12.36 11.58
N HIS A 3 4.13 -12.54 10.37
CA HIS A 3 4.44 -11.43 9.45
C HIS A 3 3.21 -10.60 9.05
N LEU A 4 2.04 -11.23 8.91
CA LEU A 4 0.79 -10.55 8.52
C LEU A 4 0.22 -9.71 9.67
N VAL A 5 0.32 -10.22 10.90
CA VAL A 5 -0.06 -9.47 12.12
C VAL A 5 0.90 -8.30 12.33
N LEU A 6 2.20 -8.51 12.09
CA LEU A 6 3.21 -7.45 12.18
C LEU A 6 3.00 -6.36 11.12
N SER A 7 2.71 -6.73 9.88
CA SER A 7 2.36 -5.76 8.82
C SER A 7 1.08 -5.00 9.16
N PHE A 8 0.06 -5.68 9.70
CA PHE A 8 -1.19 -5.02 10.14
C PHE A 8 -0.94 -4.02 11.26
N PHE A 9 -0.14 -4.40 12.26
CA PHE A 9 0.23 -3.56 13.39
C PHE A 9 1.05 -2.36 12.94
N PHE A 10 2.03 -2.55 12.04
CA PHE A 10 2.86 -1.47 11.52
C PHE A 10 2.09 -0.50 10.62
N GLN A 11 1.16 -0.99 9.81
CA GLN A 11 0.44 -0.16 8.84
C GLN A 11 -0.70 0.64 9.48
N SER A 12 -1.30 0.12 10.55
CA SER A 12 -2.23 0.85 11.41
C SER A 12 -1.53 1.84 12.35
N PHE A 13 -0.30 1.54 12.82
CA PHE A 13 0.51 2.54 13.53
C PHE A 13 1.05 3.63 12.60
N ALA A 14 1.52 3.25 11.40
CA ALA A 14 2.04 4.19 10.41
C ALA A 14 0.96 5.17 9.95
N SER A 15 -0.28 4.72 9.75
CA SER A 15 -1.39 5.62 9.41
C SER A 15 -1.70 6.61 10.54
N ILE A 16 -1.55 6.23 11.80
CA ILE A 16 -1.68 7.15 12.95
C ILE A 16 -0.52 8.16 12.98
N VAL A 17 0.71 7.72 12.68
CA VAL A 17 1.91 8.60 12.68
C VAL A 17 1.88 9.59 11.52
N TYR A 18 1.39 9.21 10.33
CA TYR A 18 1.17 10.14 9.21
C TYR A 18 0.08 11.18 9.51
N PHE A 19 -0.74 10.95 10.54
CA PHE A 19 -1.82 11.84 10.99
C PHE A 19 -1.43 12.71 12.18
N ILE A 20 -0.16 12.69 12.64
CA ILE A 20 0.35 13.67 13.61
C ILE A 20 0.91 14.86 12.80
N PRO A 21 0.16 15.95 12.63
CA PRO A 21 0.74 17.15 12.04
C PRO A 21 1.85 17.65 12.96
N ALA A 22 3.01 17.99 12.38
CA ALA A 22 4.13 18.60 13.09
C ALA A 22 3.76 19.93 13.81
N LYS A 23 2.54 20.43 13.61
CA LYS A 23 1.91 21.53 14.35
C LYS A 23 0.43 21.17 14.59
N PRO A 24 0.02 20.81 15.83
CA PRO A 24 -1.38 20.57 16.13
C PRO A 24 -2.12 21.92 16.09
N THR A 25 -2.81 22.18 14.99
CA THR A 25 -3.77 23.28 14.92
C THR A 25 -5.15 22.71 15.22
N LEU A 26 -5.90 23.37 16.10
CA LEU A 26 -7.22 22.96 16.62
C LEU A 26 -8.32 22.80 15.55
N ALA A 27 -8.00 22.94 14.26
CA ALA A 27 -8.88 22.71 13.11
C ALA A 27 -8.96 21.24 12.65
N LEU A 28 -8.29 20.31 13.33
CA LEU A 28 -8.25 18.87 12.99
C LEU A 28 -9.57 18.12 13.14
N ILE A 29 -10.63 18.75 13.67
CA ILE A 29 -11.97 18.16 13.82
C ILE A 29 -12.94 18.83 12.86
N ASP A 30 -12.53 18.98 11.60
CA ASP A 30 -13.47 19.31 10.53
C ASP A 30 -14.20 18.03 10.09
N ASN A 31 -15.53 18.10 9.96
CA ASN A 31 -16.39 17.02 9.45
C ASN A 31 -15.86 16.29 8.19
N PRO A 32 -15.29 16.96 7.17
CA PRO A 32 -14.70 16.26 6.01
C PRO A 32 -13.50 15.37 6.37
N PHE A 33 -12.73 15.71 7.40
CA PHE A 33 -11.57 14.94 7.82
C PHE A 33 -11.97 13.61 8.48
N ILE A 34 -13.02 13.63 9.31
CA ILE A 34 -13.57 12.42 9.93
C ILE A 34 -14.11 11.47 8.86
N LEU A 35 -14.81 12.00 7.84
CA LEU A 35 -15.30 11.21 6.72
C LEU A 35 -14.16 10.55 5.93
N LEU A 36 -13.05 11.25 5.70
CA LEU A 36 -11.85 10.68 5.08
C LEU A 36 -11.22 9.56 5.92
N ILE A 37 -11.17 9.69 7.24
CA ILE A 37 -10.66 8.64 8.14
C ILE A 37 -11.55 7.38 8.06
N ILE A 38 -12.87 7.56 8.08
CA ILE A 38 -13.81 6.43 8.00
C ILE A 38 -13.67 5.72 6.65
N LEU A 39 -13.63 6.47 5.55
CA LEU A 39 -13.48 5.90 4.21
C LEU A 39 -12.14 5.17 4.05
N THR A 40 -11.03 5.76 4.49
CA THR A 40 -9.72 5.11 4.42
C THR A 40 -9.65 3.87 5.32
N GLY A 41 -10.31 3.90 6.48
CA GLY A 41 -10.47 2.74 7.36
C GLY A 41 -11.23 1.58 6.71
N ILE A 42 -12.37 1.86 6.07
CA ILE A 42 -13.16 0.84 5.34
C ILE A 42 -12.35 0.24 4.19
N ILE A 43 -11.73 1.08 3.37
CA ILE A 43 -10.91 0.61 2.22
C ILE A 43 -9.75 -0.25 2.71
N SER A 44 -9.05 0.18 3.76
CA SER A 44 -7.92 -0.57 4.35
C SER A 44 -8.36 -1.90 4.93
N PHE A 45 -9.50 -1.93 5.63
CA PHE A 45 -10.05 -3.17 6.18
C PHE A 45 -10.46 -4.15 5.07
N SER A 46 -11.14 -3.69 4.03
CA SER A 46 -11.52 -4.51 2.89
C SER A 46 -10.29 -5.06 2.16
N ALA A 47 -9.28 -4.23 1.89
CA ALA A 47 -8.03 -4.66 1.28
C ALA A 47 -7.34 -5.74 2.11
N GLN A 48 -7.28 -5.57 3.44
CA GLN A 48 -6.70 -6.56 4.34
C GLN A 48 -7.49 -7.87 4.37
N TRP A 49 -8.82 -7.79 4.33
CA TRP A 49 -9.68 -8.97 4.28
C TRP A 49 -9.40 -9.80 3.01
N PHE A 50 -9.32 -9.14 1.86
CA PHE A 50 -8.95 -9.80 0.60
C PHE A 50 -7.55 -10.40 0.65
N MET A 51 -6.58 -9.69 1.22
CA MET A 51 -5.22 -10.20 1.39
C MET A 51 -5.21 -11.48 2.25
N THR A 52 -5.90 -11.44 3.38
CA THR A 52 -6.01 -12.56 4.33
C THR A 52 -6.68 -13.78 3.70
N LYS A 53 -7.72 -13.58 2.89
CA LYS A 53 -8.35 -14.65 2.11
C LYS A 53 -7.42 -15.14 0.98
N GLY A 54 -6.72 -14.24 0.32
CA GLY A 54 -5.77 -14.53 -0.76
C GLY A 54 -4.66 -15.48 -0.33
N TYR A 55 -4.11 -15.31 0.88
CA TYR A 55 -3.12 -16.23 1.45
C TYR A 55 -3.61 -17.67 1.64
N LYS A 56 -4.92 -17.94 1.60
CA LYS A 56 -5.44 -19.32 1.61
C LYS A 56 -5.28 -20.02 0.25
N PHE A 57 -5.18 -19.26 -0.83
CA PHE A 57 -5.15 -19.78 -2.20
C PHE A 57 -3.74 -19.83 -2.80
N THR A 58 -2.74 -19.26 -2.11
CA THR A 58 -1.37 -19.20 -2.60
C THR A 58 -0.37 -19.31 -1.45
N THR A 59 0.77 -19.95 -1.70
CA THR A 59 1.89 -20.00 -0.76
C THR A 59 2.38 -18.60 -0.38
N ALA A 60 2.81 -18.43 0.87
CA ALA A 60 3.27 -17.14 1.40
C ALA A 60 4.35 -16.48 0.54
N SER A 61 5.29 -17.27 0.00
CA SER A 61 6.39 -16.78 -0.86
C SER A 61 5.90 -16.09 -2.14
N VAL A 62 4.82 -16.57 -2.74
CA VAL A 62 4.31 -15.97 -3.97
C VAL A 62 3.34 -14.84 -3.70
N ALA A 63 2.55 -14.94 -2.63
CA ALA A 63 1.75 -13.81 -2.20
C ALA A 63 2.62 -12.60 -1.80
N SER A 64 3.78 -12.82 -1.18
CA SER A 64 4.72 -11.72 -0.87
C SER A 64 5.36 -11.12 -2.13
N THR A 65 5.65 -11.93 -3.16
CA THR A 65 6.22 -11.40 -4.41
C THR A 65 5.17 -10.70 -5.25
N ILE A 66 3.93 -11.21 -5.34
CA ILE A 66 2.81 -10.49 -5.97
C ILE A 66 2.56 -9.15 -5.27
N GLY A 67 2.79 -9.05 -3.96
CA GLY A 67 2.73 -7.78 -3.22
C GLY A 67 3.66 -6.70 -3.78
N LEU A 68 4.75 -7.05 -4.46
CA LEU A 68 5.64 -6.08 -5.12
C LEU A 68 4.96 -5.35 -6.29
N ALA A 69 3.85 -5.89 -6.82
CA ALA A 69 3.02 -5.19 -7.81
C ALA A 69 2.42 -3.87 -7.28
N GLN A 70 2.40 -3.68 -5.95
CA GLN A 70 2.01 -2.40 -5.35
C GLN A 70 2.98 -1.27 -5.75
N ILE A 71 4.26 -1.55 -6.02
CA ILE A 71 5.27 -0.55 -6.37
C ILE A 71 4.93 0.19 -7.68
N PRO A 72 4.72 -0.50 -8.83
CA PRO A 72 4.30 0.17 -10.06
C PRO A 72 2.96 0.90 -9.91
N LEU A 73 1.99 0.30 -9.21
CA LEU A 73 0.68 0.93 -8.96
C LEU A 73 0.81 2.21 -8.13
N MET A 74 1.69 2.22 -7.14
CA MET A 74 1.99 3.40 -6.32
C MET A 74 2.55 4.53 -7.18
N TYR A 75 3.55 4.26 -8.03
CA TYR A 75 4.10 5.26 -8.94
C TYR A 75 3.07 5.77 -9.95
N LEU A 76 2.24 4.88 -10.49
CA LEU A 76 1.14 5.26 -11.37
C LEU A 76 0.14 6.18 -10.66
N SER A 77 -0.20 5.87 -9.41
CA SER A 77 -1.09 6.70 -8.60
C SER A 77 -0.46 8.05 -8.22
N GLY A 78 0.84 8.09 -7.92
CA GLY A 78 1.61 9.31 -7.70
C GLY A 78 1.57 10.25 -8.91
N TYR A 79 1.75 9.70 -10.10
CA TYR A 79 1.67 10.47 -11.34
C TYR A 79 0.25 10.99 -11.62
N LEU A 80 -0.78 10.14 -11.46
CA LEU A 80 -2.16 10.49 -11.80
C LEU A 80 -2.85 11.44 -10.80
N PHE A 81 -2.60 11.27 -9.51
CA PHE A 81 -3.35 12.00 -8.45
C PHE A 81 -2.55 13.13 -7.80
N PHE A 82 -1.22 13.06 -7.84
CA PHE A 82 -0.36 13.99 -7.11
C PHE A 82 0.60 14.77 -8.02
N ASP A 83 0.43 14.65 -9.35
CA ASP A 83 1.26 15.29 -10.38
C ASP A 83 2.77 15.08 -10.14
N GLN A 84 3.14 13.92 -9.58
CA GLN A 84 4.53 13.60 -9.26
C GLN A 84 5.30 13.26 -10.53
N HIS A 85 6.37 14.01 -10.79
CA HIS A 85 7.30 13.69 -11.87
C HIS A 85 8.14 12.45 -11.52
N ILE A 86 7.99 11.41 -12.33
CA ILE A 86 8.77 10.17 -12.20
C ILE A 86 10.17 10.41 -12.77
N THR A 87 11.19 10.29 -11.92
CA THR A 87 12.59 10.37 -12.35
C THR A 87 12.99 9.12 -13.14
N LEU A 88 14.04 9.24 -13.96
CA LEU A 88 14.60 8.11 -14.72
C LEU A 88 14.99 6.92 -13.83
N ILE A 89 15.54 7.20 -12.65
CA ILE A 89 15.93 6.17 -11.67
C ILE A 89 14.70 5.41 -11.15
N ASN A 90 13.63 6.14 -10.82
CA ASN A 90 12.38 5.54 -10.35
C ASN A 90 11.75 4.67 -11.44
N MET A 91 11.79 5.12 -12.70
CA MET A 91 11.30 4.36 -13.84
C MET A 91 12.08 3.05 -14.04
N MET A 92 13.41 3.07 -13.93
CA MET A 92 14.23 1.86 -13.97
C MET A 92 13.86 0.88 -12.85
N GLY A 93 13.65 1.38 -11.63
CA GLY A 93 13.20 0.56 -10.50
C GLY A 93 11.86 -0.12 -10.76
N VAL A 94 10.89 0.61 -11.32
CA VAL A 94 9.58 0.07 -11.70
C VAL A 94 9.72 -1.02 -12.76
N PHE A 95 10.57 -0.82 -13.78
CA PHE A 95 10.83 -1.82 -14.81
C PHE A 95 11.43 -3.12 -14.25
N ILE A 96 12.39 -3.02 -13.34
CA ILE A 96 12.99 -4.19 -12.69
C ILE A 96 11.94 -4.99 -11.92
N VAL A 97 11.08 -4.31 -11.16
CA VAL A 97 10.01 -4.97 -10.40
C VAL A 97 9.03 -5.68 -11.34
N LEU A 98 8.61 -5.02 -12.43
CA LEU A 98 7.73 -5.63 -13.43
C LEU A 98 8.37 -6.86 -14.07
N PHE A 99 9.65 -6.77 -14.44
CA PHE A 99 10.39 -7.89 -15.01
C PHE A 99 10.44 -9.10 -14.05
N CYS A 100 10.79 -8.87 -12.78
CA CYS A 100 10.80 -9.91 -11.76
C CYS A 100 9.42 -10.56 -11.57
N LEU A 101 8.35 -9.76 -11.56
CA LEU A 101 6.97 -10.27 -11.46
C LEU A 101 6.59 -11.14 -12.67
N THR A 102 6.97 -10.73 -13.89
CA THR A 102 6.72 -11.52 -15.10
C THR A 102 7.44 -12.85 -15.06
N VAL A 103 8.71 -12.88 -14.65
CA VAL A 103 9.48 -14.12 -14.49
C VAL A 103 8.78 -15.05 -13.49
N ILE A 104 8.41 -14.53 -12.31
CA ILE A 104 7.72 -15.33 -11.28
C ILE A 104 6.38 -15.88 -11.77
N SER A 105 5.65 -15.11 -12.59
CA SER A 105 4.38 -15.55 -13.16
C SER A 105 4.51 -16.65 -14.22
N ILE A 106 5.68 -16.77 -14.86
CA ILE A 106 5.92 -17.79 -15.90
C ILE A 106 6.43 -19.10 -15.29
N PHE A 107 7.27 -19.01 -14.25
CA PHE A 107 7.90 -20.18 -13.62
C PHE A 107 7.06 -20.85 -12.52
N ARG A 108 5.81 -20.42 -12.35
CA ARG A 108 4.88 -20.96 -11.35
C ARG A 108 3.59 -21.44 -12.02
#